data_AF-A0A8T0AK44-F1
#
_entry.id   AF-A0A8T0AK44-F1
#
_cell.length_a   1.000
_cell.length_b   1.000
_cell.length_c   1.000
_cell.angle_alpha   90.00
_cell.angle_beta   90.00
_cell.angle_gamma   90.00
#
_symmetry.space_group_name_H-M   'P 1'
#
loop_
_entity.id
_entity.type
_entity.pdbx_description
1 polymer ?
#
loop_
_entity_poly.entity_id
_entity_poly.type
_entity_poly.pdbx_seq_one_letter_code
_entity_poly.pdbx_strand_id
1 'polypeptide(L)'
;MFVAAAGAYVHVVTRLLQGGLLSVLGSLAMMMWLSMTPHSPETEKKRLAILSAFAFLTGVGLGPAMDYVISINPSIIVTAFLCTSVIFLCFTLSALYAQRRSYLFLGGTLMSGLSILLLVSMVNMFLGSVALFKALCGSLSGLCDHLQKAHDPAGYEREG
;
A
#
# COMPACT_ATOMS: atom_id res chain seq x y z
N MET A 1 -4.19 -12.15 11.66
CA MET A 1 -4.95 -10.92 11.97
C MET A 1 -4.59 -10.36 13.35
N PHE A 2 -4.69 -11.12 14.44
CA PHE A 2 -4.39 -10.63 15.80
C PHE A 2 -2.99 -10.00 15.98
N VAL A 3 -1.93 -10.63 15.47
CA VAL A 3 -0.55 -10.10 15.60
C VAL A 3 -0.37 -8.76 14.89
N ALA A 4 -0.93 -8.61 13.69
CA ALA A 4 -0.90 -7.35 12.95
C ALA A 4 -1.76 -6.26 13.64
N ALA A 5 -2.92 -6.65 14.22
CA ALA A 5 -3.76 -5.74 14.99
C ALA A 5 -3.05 -5.25 16.26
N ALA A 6 -2.32 -6.12 16.96
CA ALA A 6 -1.49 -5.73 18.09
C ALA A 6 -0.38 -4.75 17.66
N GLY A 7 0.26 -4.98 16.51
CA GLY A 7 1.25 -4.05 15.95
C GLY A 7 0.67 -2.67 15.60
N ALA A 8 -0.52 -2.63 14.99
CA ALA A 8 -1.22 -1.39 14.69
C ALA A 8 -1.61 -0.64 15.98
N TYR A 9 -2.11 -1.35 17.00
CA TYR A 9 -2.47 -0.76 18.29
C TYR A 9 -1.28 -0.17 19.03
N VAL A 10 -0.16 -0.90 19.08
CA VAL A 10 1.10 -0.41 19.69
C VAL A 10 1.56 0.86 18.99
N HIS A 11 1.48 0.93 17.66
CA HIS A 11 1.88 2.13 16.92
C HIS A 11 1.02 3.36 17.26
N VAL A 12 -0.30 3.20 17.38
CA VAL A 12 -1.24 4.29 17.76
C VAL A 12 -0.94 4.85 19.16
N VAL A 13 -0.49 3.99 20.09
CA VAL A 13 -0.13 4.40 21.45
C VAL A 13 1.24 5.10 21.50
N THR A 14 2.22 4.63 20.73
CA THR A 14 3.59 5.14 20.88
C THR A 14 3.80 6.51 20.23
N ARG A 15 3.00 6.95 19.23
CA ARG A 15 3.01 8.30 18.58
C ARG A 15 4.39 8.89 18.19
N LEU A 16 5.48 8.12 18.30
CA LEU A 16 6.88 8.57 18.29
C LEU A 16 7.74 7.94 17.19
N LEU A 17 7.28 6.86 16.56
CA LEU A 17 8.05 6.22 15.50
C LEU A 17 7.45 6.62 14.16
N GLN A 18 7.94 7.76 13.65
CA GLN A 18 7.97 8.17 12.25
C GLN A 18 8.75 7.14 11.40
N GLY A 19 8.26 5.90 11.44
CA GLY A 19 9.03 4.69 11.20
C GLY A 19 8.47 3.88 10.04
N GLY A 20 7.91 4.54 9.03
CA GLY A 20 7.69 3.90 7.73
C GLY A 20 9.00 3.25 7.25
N LEU A 21 10.13 3.94 7.42
CA LEU A 21 11.46 3.41 7.11
C LEU A 21 11.88 2.23 8.01
N LEU A 22 11.62 2.28 9.32
CA LEU A 22 11.95 1.18 10.24
C LEU A 22 11.10 -0.06 9.98
N SER A 23 9.84 0.12 9.59
CA SER A 23 8.97 -0.99 9.21
C SER A 23 9.43 -1.60 7.89
N VAL A 24 9.88 -0.78 6.93
CA VAL A 24 10.47 -1.27 5.67
C VAL A 24 11.79 -1.98 5.92
N LEU A 25 12.71 -1.40 6.69
CA LEU A 25 14.01 -2.00 7.02
C LEU A 25 13.86 -3.30 7.81
N GLY A 26 12.99 -3.33 8.81
CA GLY A 26 12.72 -4.55 9.56
C GLY A 26 12.02 -5.62 8.72
N SER A 27 11.18 -5.22 7.75
CA SER A 27 10.53 -6.17 6.84
C SER A 27 11.53 -6.79 5.87
N LEU A 28 12.47 -5.99 5.34
CA LEU A 28 13.59 -6.43 4.50
C LEU A 28 14.54 -7.35 5.28
N ALA A 29 14.87 -6.99 6.52
CA ALA A 29 15.70 -7.83 7.39
C ALA A 29 15.06 -9.19 7.67
N MET A 30 13.75 -9.22 7.97
CA MET A 30 13.01 -10.46 8.20
C MET A 30 12.88 -11.31 6.92
N MET A 31 12.71 -10.68 5.75
CA MET A 31 12.68 -11.36 4.46
C MET A 31 14.04 -11.99 4.11
N MET A 32 15.13 -11.26 4.37
CA MET A 32 16.49 -11.77 4.20
C MET A 32 16.80 -12.92 5.17
N TRP A 33 16.33 -12.82 6.42
CA TRP A 33 16.44 -13.86 7.43
C TRP A 33 15.65 -15.13 7.08
N LEU A 34 14.46 -14.97 6.49
CA LEU A 34 13.63 -16.08 6.01
C LEU A 34 14.33 -16.83 4.85
N SER A 35 14.99 -16.10 3.95
CA SER A 35 15.73 -16.65 2.81
C SER A 35 16.95 -17.48 3.24
N MET A 36 17.61 -17.10 4.33
CA MET A 36 18.76 -17.83 4.89
C MET A 36 18.39 -19.02 5.79
N THR A 37 17.11 -19.29 6.01
CA THR A 37 16.68 -20.38 6.90
C THR A 37 16.42 -21.67 6.09
N PRO A 38 17.27 -22.72 6.21
CA PRO A 38 17.08 -23.98 5.48
C PRO A 38 15.83 -24.77 5.92
N HIS A 39 15.19 -25.45 4.96
CA HIS A 39 13.96 -26.22 5.15
C HIS A 39 14.22 -27.51 5.93
N SER A 40 13.91 -27.50 7.23
CA SER A 40 13.84 -28.68 8.08
C SER A 40 12.54 -28.64 8.90
N PRO A 41 11.85 -29.77 9.14
CA PRO A 41 10.56 -29.82 9.83
C PRO A 41 10.59 -29.28 11.27
N GLU A 42 11.76 -29.24 11.94
CA GLU A 42 11.90 -28.61 13.26
C GLU A 42 11.92 -27.06 13.20
N THR A 43 12.09 -26.50 12.00
CA THR A 43 12.23 -25.06 11.75
C THR A 43 10.89 -24.40 11.40
N GLU A 44 9.79 -25.14 11.28
CA GLU A 44 8.46 -24.59 10.97
C GLU A 44 8.02 -23.52 11.98
N LYS A 45 8.28 -23.77 13.27
CA LYS A 45 7.99 -22.80 14.35
C LYS A 45 8.80 -21.51 14.17
N LYS A 46 10.05 -21.60 13.69
CA LYS A 46 10.89 -20.43 13.42
C LYS A 46 10.36 -19.65 12.20
N ARG A 47 9.89 -20.33 11.15
CA ARG A 47 9.26 -19.68 9.99
C ARG A 47 7.98 -18.95 10.38
N LEU A 48 7.11 -19.59 11.17
CA LEU A 48 5.90 -18.96 11.69
C LEU A 48 6.20 -17.76 12.60
N ALA A 49 7.26 -17.85 13.42
CA ALA A 49 7.72 -16.74 14.25
C ALA A 49 8.20 -15.55 13.39
N ILE A 50 9.02 -15.79 12.35
CA ILE A 50 9.49 -14.74 11.43
C ILE A 50 8.32 -14.11 10.67
N LEU A 51 7.35 -14.92 10.20
CA LEU A 51 6.13 -14.42 9.56
C LEU A 51 5.27 -13.60 10.51
N SER A 52 5.20 -13.98 11.79
CA SER A 52 4.49 -13.21 12.81
C SER A 52 5.17 -11.87 13.09
N ALA A 53 6.50 -11.83 13.12
CA ALA A 53 7.27 -10.60 13.28
C ALA A 53 7.09 -9.68 12.06
N PHE A 54 7.11 -10.23 10.85
CA PHE A 54 6.79 -9.49 9.62
C PHE A 54 5.37 -8.91 9.68
N ALA A 55 4.37 -9.72 10.05
CA ALA A 55 2.97 -9.27 10.16
C ALA A 55 2.77 -8.19 11.23
N PHE A 56 3.48 -8.28 12.35
CA PHE A 56 3.49 -7.23 13.39
C PHE A 56 4.03 -5.92 12.82
N LEU A 57 5.16 -5.98 12.12
CA LEU A 57 5.81 -4.82 11.55
C LEU A 57 5.01 -4.18 10.42
N THR A 58 4.33 -4.99 9.59
CA THR A 58 3.33 -4.50 8.62
C THR A 58 2.16 -3.82 9.34
N GLY A 59 1.71 -4.34 10.49
CA GLY A 59 0.70 -3.72 11.34
C GLY A 59 1.13 -2.35 11.88
N VAL A 60 2.38 -2.22 12.32
CA VAL A 60 2.97 -0.94 12.74
C VAL A 60 3.00 0.07 11.58
N GLY A 61 3.32 -0.38 10.36
CA GLY A 61 3.35 0.46 9.16
C GLY A 61 1.99 1.01 8.71
N LEU A 62 0.88 0.41 9.16
CA LEU A 62 -0.49 0.89 8.87
C LEU A 62 -0.88 2.14 9.69
N GLY A 63 -0.06 2.57 10.65
CA GLY A 63 -0.31 3.71 11.52
C GLY A 63 -0.83 4.98 10.85
N PRO A 64 -0.15 5.54 9.83
CA PRO A 64 -0.57 6.78 9.18
C PRO A 64 -1.92 6.66 8.48
N ALA A 65 -2.22 5.48 7.91
CA ALA A 65 -3.50 5.20 7.28
C ALA A 65 -4.62 5.08 8.32
N MET A 66 -4.32 4.51 9.50
CA MET A 66 -5.28 4.42 10.60
C MET A 66 -5.58 5.80 11.21
N ASP A 67 -4.57 6.66 11.40
CA ASP A 67 -4.75 8.03 11.89
C ASP A 67 -5.67 8.85 10.95
N TYR A 68 -5.46 8.71 9.64
CA TYR A 68 -6.33 9.30 8.63
C TYR A 68 -7.78 8.81 8.73
N VAL A 69 -8.03 7.51 8.84
CA VAL A 69 -9.40 6.96 8.93
C VAL A 69 -10.07 7.34 10.25
N ILE A 70 -9.32 7.40 11.36
CA ILE A 70 -9.82 7.87 12.67
C ILE A 70 -10.30 9.32 12.57
N SER A 71 -9.58 10.18 11.84
CA SER A 71 -9.96 11.59 11.64
C SER A 71 -11.27 11.77 10.86
N ILE A 72 -11.60 10.82 9.98
CA ILE A 72 -12.83 10.86 9.18
C ILE A 72 -13.99 10.24 9.96
N ASN A 73 -13.90 8.93 10.24
CA ASN A 73 -14.94 8.19 10.95
C ASN A 73 -14.38 6.86 11.51
N PRO A 74 -14.31 6.68 12.84
CA PRO A 74 -13.74 5.47 13.44
C PRO A 74 -14.58 4.20 13.21
N SER A 75 -15.88 4.35 12.91
CA SER A 75 -16.77 3.22 12.61
C SER A 75 -16.32 2.41 11.39
N ILE A 76 -15.65 3.06 10.43
CA ILE A 76 -15.15 2.42 9.20
C ILE A 76 -14.13 1.32 9.51
N ILE A 77 -13.33 1.49 10.57
CA ILE A 77 -12.28 0.53 10.94
C ILE A 77 -12.90 -0.80 11.37
N VAL A 78 -13.94 -0.73 12.21
CA VAL A 78 -14.62 -1.93 12.71
C VAL A 78 -15.39 -2.61 11.59
N THR A 79 -16.10 -1.87 10.73
CA THR A 79 -16.83 -2.45 9.60
C THR A 79 -15.89 -3.10 8.58
N ALA A 80 -14.75 -2.48 8.26
CA ALA A 80 -13.74 -3.05 7.37
C ALA A 80 -13.11 -4.33 7.95
N PHE A 81 -12.82 -4.33 9.26
CA PHE A 81 -12.31 -5.52 9.96
C PHE A 81 -13.33 -6.68 9.92
N LEU A 82 -14.59 -6.40 10.27
CA LEU A 82 -15.66 -7.40 10.26
C LEU A 82 -15.88 -7.94 8.84
N CYS A 83 -15.98 -7.07 7.84
CA CYS A 83 -16.17 -7.48 6.46
C CYS A 83 -15.02 -8.38 5.96
N THR A 84 -13.76 -8.00 6.25
CA THR A 84 -12.60 -8.83 5.91
C THR A 84 -12.62 -10.17 6.62
N SER A 85 -12.99 -10.20 7.91
CA SER A 85 -13.10 -11.45 8.67
C SER A 85 -14.17 -12.38 8.10
N VAL A 86 -15.33 -11.85 7.71
CA VAL A 86 -16.43 -12.61 7.10
C VAL A 86 -16.00 -13.18 5.75
N ILE A 87 -15.42 -12.36 4.87
CA ILE A 87 -14.93 -12.81 3.56
C ILE A 87 -13.87 -13.91 3.72
N PHE A 88 -12.91 -13.71 4.63
CA PHE A 88 -11.86 -14.69 4.90
C PHE A 88 -12.44 -15.98 5.48
N LEU A 89 -13.42 -15.90 6.39
CA LEU A 89 -14.08 -17.06 6.97
C LEU A 89 -14.88 -17.83 5.91
N CYS A 90 -15.63 -17.15 5.06
CA CYS A 90 -16.37 -17.73 3.95
C CYS A 90 -15.44 -18.44 2.96
N PHE A 91 -14.29 -17.84 2.64
CA PHE A 91 -13.28 -18.48 1.80
C PHE A 91 -12.62 -19.66 2.50
N THR A 92 -12.34 -19.58 3.81
CA THR A 92 -11.76 -20.67 4.60
C THR A 92 -12.72 -21.86 4.72
N LEU A 93 -14.01 -21.61 4.88
CA LEU A 93 -15.07 -22.62 4.89
C LEU A 93 -15.23 -23.26 3.51
N SER A 94 -15.30 -22.44 2.46
CA SER A 94 -15.36 -22.90 1.06
C SER A 94 -14.14 -23.74 0.69
N ALA A 95 -12.98 -23.34 1.20
CA ALA A 95 -11.78 -24.14 1.21
C ALA A 95 -12.08 -25.48 1.91
N LEU A 96 -12.28 -25.51 3.22
CA LEU A 96 -12.35 -26.75 4.01
C LEU A 96 -13.41 -27.75 3.52
N TYR A 97 -14.51 -27.25 2.93
CA TYR A 97 -15.60 -28.06 2.40
C TYR A 97 -15.35 -28.57 0.97
N ALA A 98 -14.49 -27.93 0.18
CA ALA A 98 -14.27 -28.29 -1.22
C ALA A 98 -13.28 -29.44 -1.40
N GLN A 99 -13.72 -30.49 -2.08
CA GLN A 99 -12.96 -31.71 -2.39
C GLN A 99 -11.70 -31.38 -3.23
N ARG A 100 -10.51 -31.66 -2.66
CA ARG A 100 -9.07 -31.54 -3.09
C ARG A 100 -8.64 -30.81 -4.37
N ARG A 101 -9.42 -30.72 -5.46
CA ARG A 101 -9.02 -30.03 -6.71
C ARG A 101 -9.54 -28.58 -6.84
N SER A 102 -10.61 -28.22 -6.15
CA SER A 102 -11.25 -26.90 -6.33
C SER A 102 -10.53 -25.74 -5.62
N TYR A 103 -9.70 -26.05 -4.61
CA TYR A 103 -8.89 -25.07 -3.88
C TYR A 103 -7.95 -24.23 -4.75
N LEU A 104 -7.38 -24.84 -5.79
CA LEU A 104 -6.50 -24.15 -6.75
C LEU A 104 -7.26 -23.06 -7.52
N PHE A 105 -8.55 -23.25 -7.76
CA PHE A 105 -9.38 -22.33 -8.55
C PHE A 105 -9.81 -21.10 -7.74
N LEU A 106 -10.18 -21.30 -6.46
CA LEU A 106 -10.56 -20.21 -5.55
C LEU A 106 -9.34 -19.33 -5.21
N GLY A 107 -8.20 -19.96 -4.92
CA GLY A 107 -6.94 -19.23 -4.72
C GLY A 107 -6.51 -18.45 -5.97
N GLY A 108 -6.68 -19.04 -7.16
CA GLY A 108 -6.39 -18.37 -8.43
C GLY A 108 -7.27 -17.15 -8.70
N THR A 109 -8.58 -17.21 -8.40
CA THR A 109 -9.49 -16.07 -8.58
C THR A 109 -9.18 -14.93 -7.61
N LEU A 110 -8.91 -15.22 -6.33
CA LEU A 110 -8.46 -14.19 -5.39
C LEU A 110 -7.14 -13.55 -5.82
N MET A 111 -6.15 -14.35 -6.22
CA MET A 111 -4.84 -13.84 -6.62
C MET A 111 -4.92 -12.97 -7.87
N SER A 112 -5.76 -13.34 -8.84
CA SER A 112 -6.05 -12.51 -10.01
C SER A 112 -6.75 -11.20 -9.62
N GLY A 113 -7.72 -11.23 -8.71
CA GLY A 113 -8.39 -10.02 -8.21
C GLY A 113 -7.42 -9.06 -7.52
N LEU A 114 -6.54 -9.57 -6.64
CA LEU A 114 -5.50 -8.78 -5.99
C LEU A 114 -4.51 -8.19 -7.00
N SER A 115 -4.13 -8.95 -8.02
CA SER A 115 -3.26 -8.47 -9.11
C SER A 115 -3.90 -7.32 -9.90
N ILE A 116 -5.19 -7.44 -10.25
CA ILE A 116 -5.93 -6.38 -10.94
C ILE A 116 -6.01 -5.12 -10.07
N LEU A 117 -6.34 -5.25 -8.78
CA LEU A 117 -6.37 -4.11 -7.85
C LEU A 117 -5.01 -3.42 -7.75
N LEU A 118 -3.92 -4.19 -7.73
CA LEU A 118 -2.56 -3.65 -7.73
C LEU A 118 -2.23 -2.92 -9.04
N LEU A 119 -2.62 -3.47 -10.19
CA LEU A 119 -2.47 -2.80 -11.50
C LEU A 119 -3.27 -1.50 -11.56
N VAL A 120 -4.52 -1.51 -11.10
CA VAL A 120 -5.36 -0.31 -11.02
C VAL A 120 -4.71 0.72 -10.09
N SER A 121 -4.15 0.30 -8.95
CA SER A 121 -3.44 1.19 -8.03
C SER A 121 -2.18 1.80 -8.67
N MET A 122 -1.39 1.02 -9.42
CA MET A 122 -0.23 1.54 -10.16
C MET A 122 -0.67 2.53 -11.23
N VAL A 123 -1.67 2.18 -12.04
CA VAL A 123 -2.22 3.05 -13.09
C VAL A 123 -2.77 4.34 -12.50
N ASN A 124 -3.46 4.28 -11.34
CA ASN A 124 -3.96 5.45 -10.63
C ASN A 124 -2.82 6.36 -10.14
N MET A 125 -1.72 5.78 -9.65
CA MET A 125 -0.52 6.53 -9.24
C MET A 125 0.16 7.21 -10.45
N PHE A 126 0.21 6.54 -11.61
CA PHE A 126 0.73 7.13 -12.85
C PHE A 126 -0.21 8.20 -13.42
N LEU A 127 -1.53 8.02 -13.42
CA LEU A 127 -2.50 9.02 -13.91
C LEU A 127 -2.54 10.26 -13.01
N GLY A 128 -2.51 10.09 -11.69
CA GLY A 128 -2.39 11.20 -10.74
C GLY A 128 -1.07 11.98 -10.90
N SER A 129 0.03 11.26 -11.16
CA SER A 129 1.34 11.86 -11.45
C SER A 129 1.39 12.53 -12.83
N VAL A 130 0.81 11.94 -13.88
CA VAL A 130 0.74 12.51 -15.23
C VAL A 130 -0.12 13.77 -15.25
N ALA A 131 -1.22 13.84 -14.49
CA ALA A 131 -2.00 15.07 -14.35
C ALA A 131 -1.18 16.21 -13.68
N LEU A 132 -0.42 15.90 -12.61
CA LEU A 132 0.48 16.85 -11.97
C LEU A 132 1.67 17.24 -12.87
N PHE A 133 2.24 16.29 -13.60
CA PHE A 133 3.36 16.50 -14.52
C PHE A 133 2.93 17.33 -15.74
N LYS A 134 1.73 17.09 -16.26
CA LYS A 134 1.15 17.87 -17.36
C LYS A 134 0.75 19.28 -16.93
N ALA A 135 0.30 19.47 -15.68
CA ALA A 135 0.08 20.79 -15.10
C ALA A 135 1.41 21.56 -14.92
N LEU A 136 2.45 20.93 -14.37
CA LEU A 136 3.76 21.56 -14.15
C LEU A 136 4.46 21.93 -15.48
N CYS A 137 4.40 21.04 -16.48
CA CYS A 137 4.98 21.30 -17.80
C CYS A 137 4.14 22.32 -18.60
N GLY A 138 2.81 22.30 -18.47
CA GLY A 138 1.89 23.26 -19.08
C GLY A 138 2.02 24.68 -18.53
N SER A 139 2.27 24.83 -17.22
CA SER A 139 2.56 26.13 -16.61
C SER A 139 3.88 26.72 -17.09
N LEU A 140 4.88 25.88 -17.39
CA LEU A 140 6.15 26.34 -17.96
C LEU A 140 5.99 26.81 -19.42
N SER A 141 5.09 26.19 -20.19
CA SER A 141 4.81 26.62 -21.57
C SER A 141 4.17 28.01 -21.60
N GLY A 142 3.22 28.29 -20.71
CA GLY A 142 2.61 29.62 -20.57
C GLY A 142 3.58 30.69 -20.04
N LEU A 143 4.54 30.30 -19.19
CA LEU A 143 5.59 31.21 -18.72
C LEU A 143 6.63 31.50 -19.81
N CYS A 144 6.96 30.53 -20.67
CA CYS A 144 7.82 30.73 -21.84
C CYS A 144 7.15 31.65 -22.89
N ASP A 145 5.85 31.53 -23.13
CA ASP A 145 5.10 32.46 -24.00
C ASP A 145 5.08 33.89 -23.43
N HIS A 146 4.89 34.04 -22.12
CA HIS A 146 4.95 35.35 -21.45
C HIS A 146 6.37 35.95 -21.41
N LEU A 147 7.43 35.15 -21.32
CA LEU A 147 8.81 35.65 -21.37
C LEU A 147 9.29 35.96 -22.79
N GLN A 148 8.87 35.21 -23.82
CA GLN A 148 9.16 35.56 -25.22
C GLN A 148 8.52 36.90 -25.60
N LYS A 149 7.31 37.17 -25.10
CA LYS A 149 6.60 38.46 -25.31
C LYS A 149 7.19 39.62 -24.52
N ALA A 150 7.95 39.35 -23.46
CA ALA A 150 8.68 40.36 -22.70
C ALA A 150 10.11 40.62 -23.25
N HIS A 151 10.64 39.73 -24.08
CA HIS A 151 12.00 39.84 -24.64
C HIS A 151 12.07 40.55 -26.01
N ASP A 152 10.94 40.80 -26.69
CA ASP A 152 10.91 41.54 -27.96
C ASP A 152 10.02 42.80 -27.90
N PRO A 153 10.56 43.96 -27.47
CA PRO A 153 9.86 45.25 -27.45
C PRO A 153 10.15 46.13 -28.68
N ALA A 154 10.55 45.61 -29.84
CA ALA A 154 11.04 46.42 -30.96
C ALA A 154 10.22 46.34 -32.26
N GLY A 155 8.89 46.21 -32.17
CA GLY A 155 8.03 46.04 -33.35
C GLY A 155 6.72 46.85 -33.40
N TYR A 156 6.47 47.75 -32.44
CA TYR A 156 5.19 48.49 -32.36
C TYR A 156 5.39 50.01 -32.22
N GLU A 157 6.13 50.64 -33.13
CA GLU A 157 6.10 52.12 -33.34
C GLU A 157 6.11 52.45 -34.84
N ARG A 158 5.33 51.70 -35.64
CA ARG A 158 5.15 51.93 -37.09
C ARG A 158 3.67 52.01 -37.50
N GLU A 159 2.80 52.49 -36.61
CA GLU A 159 1.46 52.98 -36.96
C GLU A 159 1.14 54.22 -36.12
N GLY A 160 1.51 55.39 -36.66
CA GLY A 160 1.30 56.72 -36.08
C GLY A 160 2.02 57.77 -36.91
#